data_AF-A0A8W8MQS0-F1
#
_entry.id   AF-A0A8W8MQS0-F1
#
_cell.length_a   1.000
_cell.length_b   1.000
_cell.length_c   1.000
_cell.angle_alpha   90.00
_cell.angle_beta   90.00
_cell.angle_gamma   90.00
#
_symmetry.space_group_name_H-M   'P 1'
#
loop_
_entity.id
_entity.type
_entity.pdbx_description
1 polymer ?
#
loop_
_entity_poly.entity_id
_entity_poly.type
_entity_poly.pdbx_seq_one_letter_code
_entity_poly.pdbx_strand_id
1 'polypeptide(L)'
;LREEAHWQQFEDSVIIGLSDNVGENLAFRNSDITGYRFAKGPIDLRNTWFGGFNSTSERTATAIGNDVCMNHCHPRNSLFDIMFDFDDGPGKRFLFWNCTTRSADKDSIFALRDMRQAVSAGDVTIVTNKPFLLTDNCKVRSSWNAAYCPYTYGEVFVSYTDRLTIDMSVYRTDGVYPNLPSIKMDEEKHFLSILGGSHSYLVRIHGSVPSVTNFDAEAISKSQFVLVAFCVPRNAEIIFEYRMENLLKREVRAVTSRQAVVDDQKLGTYFYDSTNGVVFFKLTHDVDYKSGEQNHCPNNVCPRARVRVMSGDLTDSNCVNRFTAVEEYMQTSSGTPGSDISVLPATYTNPPENVGHGPNYPF
;
A
#
# COMPACT_ATOMS: atom_id res chain seq x y z
N LEU A 1 0.43 10.95 18.43
CA LEU A 1 -0.31 11.93 17.62
C LEU A 1 -0.12 11.48 16.19
N ARG A 2 -1.15 10.91 15.55
CA ARG A 2 -1.12 10.72 14.10
C ARG A 2 -1.07 12.14 13.54
N GLU A 3 -0.03 12.44 12.78
CA GLU A 3 0.00 13.64 11.94
C GLU A 3 -1.29 13.60 11.13
N GLU A 4 -2.17 14.58 11.31
CA GLU A 4 -3.42 14.67 10.55
C GLU A 4 -3.01 14.91 9.10
N ALA A 5 -2.95 13.83 8.33
CA ALA A 5 -2.71 13.96 6.91
C ALA A 5 -4.00 14.51 6.31
N HIS A 6 -3.99 15.81 6.05
CA HIS A 6 -5.08 16.47 5.36
C HIS A 6 -5.08 16.02 3.91
N TRP A 7 -6.27 15.64 3.45
CA TRP A 7 -6.53 15.39 2.05
C TRP A 7 -6.09 16.58 1.19
N GLN A 8 -5.47 16.28 0.05
CA GLN A 8 -5.07 17.28 -0.94
C GLN A 8 -5.54 16.85 -2.33
N GLN A 9 -6.03 17.82 -3.10
CA GLN A 9 -6.36 17.64 -4.51
C GLN A 9 -5.54 18.64 -5.31
N PHE A 10 -4.94 18.15 -6.39
CA PHE A 10 -4.26 18.96 -7.38
C PHE A 10 -4.93 18.70 -8.73
N GLU A 11 -5.52 19.74 -9.32
CA GLU A 11 -6.31 19.62 -10.54
C GLU A 11 -6.01 20.72 -11.53
N ASP A 12 -6.45 20.52 -12.77
CA ASP A 12 -6.46 21.50 -13.86
C ASP A 12 -5.12 22.21 -14.03
N SER A 13 -4.05 21.43 -14.12
CA SER A 13 -2.68 21.93 -14.03
C SER A 13 -1.81 21.57 -15.22
N VAL A 14 -0.96 22.53 -15.60
CA VAL A 14 0.09 22.37 -16.61
C VAL A 14 1.44 22.34 -15.88
N ILE A 15 2.16 21.23 -15.98
CA ILE A 15 3.47 21.06 -15.35
C ILE A 15 4.53 20.87 -16.44
N ILE A 16 5.47 21.81 -16.52
CA ILE A 16 6.57 21.76 -17.50
C ILE A 16 7.87 21.36 -16.80
N GLY A 17 8.45 20.24 -17.21
CA GLY A 17 9.76 19.80 -16.76
C GLY A 17 10.87 20.38 -17.63
N LEU A 18 11.12 21.70 -17.59
CA LEU A 18 12.23 22.28 -18.35
C LEU A 18 13.58 21.75 -17.83
N SER A 19 14.16 20.78 -18.53
CA SER A 19 15.48 20.20 -18.25
C SER A 19 16.63 21.07 -18.73
N ASP A 20 16.36 22.20 -19.37
CA ASP A 20 17.35 23.03 -20.04
C ASP A 20 17.25 24.44 -19.47
N ASN A 21 17.79 24.66 -18.26
CA ASN A 21 18.05 26.00 -17.75
C ASN A 21 19.19 26.63 -18.57
N VAL A 22 18.87 27.14 -19.75
CA VAL A 22 19.75 28.00 -20.54
C VAL A 22 19.75 29.38 -19.86
N GLY A 23 20.48 29.58 -18.76
CA GLY A 23 20.78 30.96 -18.34
C GLY A 23 21.18 31.28 -16.91
N GLU A 24 20.87 30.48 -15.88
CA GLU A 24 21.21 30.91 -14.51
C GLU A 24 21.92 29.87 -13.67
N ASN A 25 23.06 30.32 -13.14
CA ASN A 25 23.98 29.58 -12.29
C ASN A 25 23.40 29.47 -10.87
N LEU A 26 22.35 28.66 -10.70
CA LEU A 26 21.81 28.34 -9.39
C LEU A 26 22.50 27.07 -8.88
N ALA A 27 22.94 27.09 -7.62
CA ALA A 27 23.77 26.09 -6.95
C ALA A 27 23.13 24.69 -6.76
N PHE A 28 22.14 24.32 -7.58
CA PHE A 28 21.36 23.08 -7.52
C PHE A 28 21.61 22.17 -8.75
N ARG A 29 22.84 22.13 -9.27
CA ARG A 29 23.19 21.34 -10.49
C ARG A 29 22.95 19.83 -10.40
N ASN A 30 22.63 19.27 -9.23
CA ASN A 30 22.59 17.81 -9.00
C ASN A 30 21.24 17.28 -8.48
N SER A 31 20.14 18.03 -8.57
CA SER A 31 18.83 17.50 -8.17
C SER A 31 18.04 17.00 -9.38
N ASP A 32 17.57 15.76 -9.32
CA ASP A 32 16.60 15.23 -10.29
C ASP A 32 15.32 16.07 -10.30
N ILE A 33 14.77 16.25 -11.51
CA ILE A 33 13.54 17.01 -11.72
C ILE A 33 12.36 16.06 -11.56
N THR A 34 11.42 16.40 -10.68
CA THR A 34 10.15 15.70 -10.54
C THR A 34 9.01 16.68 -10.67
N GLY A 35 8.06 16.43 -11.58
CA GLY A 35 6.91 17.30 -11.79
C GLY A 35 5.97 17.35 -10.58
N TYR A 36 5.49 16.18 -10.17
CA TYR A 36 4.68 15.99 -8.98
C TYR A 36 5.23 14.88 -8.10
N ARG A 37 5.41 15.17 -6.81
CA ARG A 37 5.83 14.18 -5.80
C ARG A 37 4.67 13.85 -4.88
N PHE A 38 4.23 12.60 -4.93
CA PHE A 38 3.27 12.09 -3.96
C PHE A 38 3.92 11.97 -2.58
N ALA A 39 3.23 12.51 -1.58
CA ALA A 39 3.59 12.39 -0.18
C ALA A 39 2.58 11.46 0.54
N LYS A 40 2.53 11.55 1.88
CA LYS A 40 1.79 10.66 2.77
C LYS A 40 0.34 10.41 2.37
N GLY A 41 -0.35 11.35 1.71
CA GLY A 41 -1.70 11.15 1.18
C GLY A 41 -2.81 11.13 2.23
N PRO A 42 -4.09 10.96 1.84
CA PRO A 42 -4.56 10.70 0.47
C PRO A 42 -4.51 11.95 -0.42
N ILE A 43 -3.99 11.77 -1.64
CA ILE A 43 -3.82 12.81 -2.67
C ILE A 43 -4.49 12.37 -3.97
N ASP A 44 -5.29 13.25 -4.55
CA ASP A 44 -5.82 13.10 -5.90
C ASP A 44 -5.11 14.04 -6.87
N LEU A 45 -4.45 13.49 -7.89
CA LEU A 45 -3.93 14.23 -9.02
C LEU A 45 -4.91 14.07 -10.19
N ARG A 46 -5.51 15.17 -10.63
CA ARG A 46 -6.61 15.17 -11.61
C ARG A 46 -6.30 16.08 -12.78
N ASN A 47 -6.79 15.73 -13.97
CA ASN A 47 -6.82 16.60 -15.16
C ASN A 47 -5.53 17.42 -15.33
N THR A 48 -4.38 16.74 -15.26
CA THR A 48 -3.07 17.38 -15.25
C THR A 48 -2.29 16.96 -16.48
N TRP A 49 -1.71 17.94 -17.16
CA TRP A 49 -0.87 17.74 -18.35
C TRP A 49 0.60 17.99 -18.02
N PHE A 50 1.45 17.01 -18.34
CA PHE A 50 2.89 17.05 -18.13
C PHE A 50 3.61 17.22 -19.47
N GLY A 51 4.43 18.27 -19.57
CA GLY A 51 5.20 18.61 -20.76
C GLY A 51 6.70 18.67 -20.52
N GLY A 52 7.49 18.29 -21.52
CA GLY A 52 8.92 18.62 -21.58
C GLY A 52 9.88 17.81 -20.70
N PHE A 53 9.44 16.71 -20.06
CA PHE A 53 10.30 15.90 -19.17
C PHE A 53 11.33 15.06 -19.92
N ASN A 54 12.49 15.66 -20.22
CA ASN A 54 13.61 15.02 -20.87
C ASN A 54 14.81 14.88 -19.94
N SER A 55 15.17 13.66 -19.58
CA SER A 55 16.41 13.39 -18.86
C SER A 55 17.63 13.74 -19.73
N THR A 56 18.67 14.31 -19.11
CA THR A 56 19.97 14.54 -19.73
C THR A 56 21.00 13.57 -19.15
N SER A 57 22.25 13.63 -19.61
CA SER A 57 23.35 12.91 -18.96
C SER A 57 23.65 13.39 -17.54
N GLU A 58 23.17 14.58 -17.16
CA GLU A 58 23.47 15.23 -15.87
C GLU A 58 22.32 15.08 -14.86
N ARG A 59 21.07 14.91 -15.32
CA ARG A 59 19.88 14.86 -14.46
C ARG A 59 18.77 13.99 -15.02
N THR A 60 18.08 13.29 -14.13
CA THR A 60 16.83 12.59 -14.46
C THR A 60 15.68 13.58 -14.43
N ALA A 61 14.76 13.51 -15.40
CA ALA A 61 13.50 14.24 -15.39
C ALA A 61 12.34 13.24 -15.40
N THR A 62 11.47 13.33 -14.41
CA THR A 62 10.28 12.48 -14.26
C THR A 62 9.04 13.31 -13.98
N ALA A 63 7.92 13.00 -14.62
CA ALA A 63 6.67 13.73 -14.42
C ALA A 63 6.10 13.44 -13.02
N ILE A 64 6.02 12.17 -12.62
CA ILE A 64 5.42 11.74 -11.37
C ILE A 64 6.39 10.85 -10.58
N GLY A 65 6.53 11.11 -9.29
CA GLY A 65 7.31 10.27 -8.39
C GLY A 65 6.76 10.27 -6.96
N ASN A 66 7.40 9.51 -6.08
CA ASN A 66 7.21 9.62 -4.64
C ASN A 66 8.22 10.62 -4.05
N ASP A 67 7.88 11.21 -2.90
CA ASP A 67 8.85 11.95 -2.12
C ASP A 67 9.94 11.01 -1.58
N VAL A 68 11.20 11.43 -1.74
CA VAL A 68 12.36 10.59 -1.48
C VAL A 68 12.47 10.38 0.03
N CYS A 69 12.46 9.11 0.45
CA CYS A 69 12.62 8.67 1.84
C CYS A 69 11.41 8.92 2.73
N MET A 70 10.23 9.04 2.12
CA MET A 70 9.00 8.71 2.82
C MET A 70 8.83 7.18 2.87
N ASN A 71 8.75 6.64 4.08
CA ASN A 71 8.54 5.21 4.35
C ASN A 71 7.08 4.76 4.07
N HIS A 72 6.21 5.68 3.64
CA HIS A 72 4.79 5.43 3.53
C HIS A 72 4.09 6.45 2.62
N CYS A 73 3.24 5.95 1.72
CA CYS A 73 2.24 6.74 1.01
C CYS A 73 0.88 6.04 1.11
N HIS A 74 -0.18 6.82 1.32
CA HIS A 74 -1.52 6.30 1.51
C HIS A 74 -1.99 5.60 0.22
N PRO A 75 -2.49 4.36 0.29
CA PRO A 75 -2.87 3.57 -0.89
C PRO A 75 -4.13 4.07 -1.62
N ARG A 76 -4.72 5.19 -1.15
CA ARG A 76 -5.76 5.93 -1.87
C ARG A 76 -5.23 7.08 -2.71
N ASN A 77 -3.93 7.34 -2.74
CA ASN A 77 -3.37 8.24 -3.73
C ASN A 77 -3.83 7.81 -5.12
N SER A 78 -4.33 8.75 -5.91
CA SER A 78 -5.01 8.42 -7.16
C SER A 78 -4.68 9.41 -8.28
N LEU A 79 -4.65 8.89 -9.49
CA LEU A 79 -4.52 9.63 -10.76
C LEU A 79 -5.87 9.62 -11.45
N PHE A 80 -6.28 10.76 -11.99
CA PHE A 80 -7.44 10.86 -12.88
C PHE A 80 -7.09 11.71 -14.08
N ASP A 81 -7.34 11.18 -15.29
CA ASP A 81 -7.26 11.95 -16.53
C ASP A 81 -5.90 12.67 -16.67
N ILE A 82 -4.79 11.92 -16.54
CA ILE A 82 -3.42 12.44 -16.64
C ILE A 82 -2.91 12.36 -18.06
N MET A 83 -2.21 13.40 -18.51
CA MET A 83 -1.80 13.57 -19.89
C MET A 83 -0.31 13.90 -20.01
N PHE A 84 0.31 13.44 -21.08
CA PHE A 84 1.73 13.60 -21.39
C PHE A 84 1.94 14.06 -22.85
N ASP A 85 2.90 14.97 -23.07
CA ASP A 85 3.36 15.37 -24.41
C ASP A 85 4.47 14.47 -24.98
N PHE A 86 4.93 13.52 -24.18
CA PHE A 86 6.02 12.60 -24.52
C PHE A 86 5.59 11.13 -24.45
N ASP A 87 6.21 10.35 -25.34
CA ASP A 87 6.21 8.90 -25.23
C ASP A 87 6.92 8.49 -23.94
N ASP A 88 6.43 7.43 -23.30
CA ASP A 88 7.10 6.88 -22.14
C ASP A 88 8.52 6.43 -22.51
N GLY A 89 9.48 6.88 -21.71
CA GLY A 89 10.89 6.53 -21.80
C GLY A 89 11.42 6.21 -20.40
N PRO A 90 12.70 5.79 -20.27
CA PRO A 90 13.27 5.44 -18.98
C PRO A 90 13.02 6.51 -17.91
N GLY A 91 12.18 6.20 -16.91
CA GLY A 91 11.83 7.08 -15.79
C GLY A 91 11.02 8.34 -16.14
N LYS A 92 10.58 8.56 -17.39
CA LYS A 92 10.01 9.84 -17.81
C LYS A 92 8.62 10.12 -17.24
N ARG A 93 7.70 9.14 -17.29
CA ARG A 93 6.35 9.31 -16.72
C ARG A 93 6.36 9.11 -15.22
N PHE A 94 6.90 7.96 -14.81
CA PHE A 94 7.01 7.56 -13.42
C PHE A 94 8.44 7.18 -13.09
N LEU A 95 8.89 7.60 -11.92
CA LEU A 95 10.08 7.05 -11.30
C LEU A 95 9.87 7.01 -9.79
N PHE A 96 9.68 5.81 -9.25
CA PHE A 96 9.66 5.62 -7.80
C PHE A 96 11.08 5.44 -7.29
N TRP A 97 11.51 6.36 -6.44
CA TRP A 97 12.84 6.37 -5.88
C TRP A 97 12.97 5.33 -4.77
N ASN A 98 14.01 4.50 -4.87
CA ASN A 98 14.44 3.63 -3.79
C ASN A 98 15.28 4.44 -2.79
N CYS A 99 14.94 4.43 -1.51
CA CYS A 99 15.82 5.01 -0.50
C CYS A 99 16.89 4.02 -0.07
N THR A 100 18.13 4.31 -0.45
CA THR A 100 19.33 3.56 -0.07
C THR A 100 20.09 4.22 1.08
N THR A 101 19.73 5.44 1.47
CA THR A 101 20.51 6.30 2.39
C THR A 101 20.16 6.13 3.88
N ARG A 102 19.01 5.55 4.20
CA ARG A 102 18.62 5.18 5.58
C ARG A 102 18.36 3.67 5.62
N SER A 103 19.46 2.90 5.74
CA SER A 103 19.52 1.43 5.64
C SER A 103 18.90 0.85 4.37
N ALA A 104 19.65 -0.02 3.68
CA ALA A 104 19.22 -0.67 2.44
C ALA A 104 17.94 -1.53 2.55
N ASP A 105 17.39 -1.65 3.77
CA ASP A 105 16.23 -2.46 4.13
C ASP A 105 14.95 -1.62 4.41
N LYS A 106 14.98 -0.28 4.30
CA LYS A 106 13.76 0.54 4.45
C LYS A 106 12.99 0.55 3.13
N ASP A 107 12.09 -0.41 3.02
CA ASP A 107 11.24 -0.60 1.86
C ASP A 107 10.18 0.50 1.80
N SER A 108 10.43 1.57 1.04
CA SER A 108 9.36 2.54 0.72
C SER A 108 8.24 1.80 -0.03
N ILE A 109 7.14 1.55 0.67
CA ILE A 109 5.95 0.91 0.13
C ILE A 109 5.05 2.02 -0.43
N PHE A 110 4.92 2.06 -1.75
CA PHE A 110 4.14 3.04 -2.47
C PHE A 110 3.01 2.36 -3.26
N ALA A 111 1.84 2.99 -3.26
CA ALA A 111 0.71 2.62 -4.10
C ALA A 111 0.03 3.87 -4.66
N LEU A 112 -0.33 3.82 -5.93
CA LEU A 112 -1.02 4.88 -6.65
C LEU A 112 -2.06 4.27 -7.59
N ARG A 113 -3.31 4.62 -7.40
CA ARG A 113 -4.43 4.11 -8.19
C ARG A 113 -4.51 4.90 -9.49
N ASP A 114 -4.36 4.23 -10.63
CA ASP A 114 -4.70 4.80 -11.92
C ASP A 114 -6.19 4.65 -12.15
N MET A 115 -6.94 5.74 -11.94
CA MET A 115 -8.37 5.80 -12.11
C MET A 115 -8.64 6.51 -13.44
N ARG A 116 -9.18 5.80 -14.44
CA ARG A 116 -9.38 6.31 -15.83
C ARG A 116 -8.14 6.33 -16.73
N GLN A 117 -7.31 5.30 -16.64
CA GLN A 117 -6.42 4.89 -17.74
C GLN A 117 -5.31 5.88 -18.10
N ALA A 118 -4.72 6.57 -17.12
CA ALA A 118 -3.51 7.36 -17.32
C ALA A 118 -2.35 6.51 -17.87
N VAL A 119 -2.29 5.23 -17.50
CA VAL A 119 -1.18 4.33 -17.85
C VAL A 119 -1.58 2.97 -18.38
N SER A 120 -2.81 2.51 -18.16
CA SER A 120 -3.23 1.18 -18.60
C SER A 120 -4.68 1.15 -19.06
N ALA A 121 -5.04 0.16 -19.89
CA ALA A 121 -6.42 -0.10 -20.28
C ALA A 121 -7.20 -0.74 -19.11
N GLY A 122 -7.55 0.07 -18.10
CA GLY A 122 -8.34 -0.34 -16.93
C GLY A 122 -7.92 0.36 -15.64
N ASP A 123 -8.71 0.16 -14.59
CA ASP A 123 -8.35 0.61 -13.24
C ASP A 123 -7.27 -0.33 -12.68
N VAL A 124 -6.07 0.19 -12.48
CA VAL A 124 -4.93 -0.54 -11.92
C VAL A 124 -4.34 0.23 -10.75
N THR A 125 -3.59 -0.46 -9.89
CA THR A 125 -2.74 0.19 -8.90
C THR A 125 -1.29 0.03 -9.30
N ILE A 126 -0.57 1.15 -9.44
CA ILE A 126 0.86 1.21 -9.60
C ILE A 126 1.50 1.06 -8.22
N VAL A 127 2.37 0.08 -8.05
CA VAL A 127 3.04 -0.22 -6.77
C VAL A 127 4.55 -0.37 -6.97
N THR A 128 5.33 -0.14 -5.91
CA THR A 128 6.77 -0.41 -5.92
C THR A 128 7.04 -1.85 -6.36
N ASN A 129 8.09 -2.08 -7.15
CA ASN A 129 8.48 -3.41 -7.60
C ASN A 129 9.07 -4.28 -6.46
N LYS A 130 8.21 -4.80 -5.58
CA LYS A 130 8.57 -5.61 -4.42
C LYS A 130 7.78 -6.92 -4.42
N PRO A 131 8.42 -8.10 -4.30
CA PRO A 131 7.72 -9.40 -4.35
C PRO A 131 6.49 -9.49 -3.45
N PHE A 132 6.53 -8.90 -2.25
CA PHE A 132 5.40 -8.85 -1.32
C PHE A 132 4.13 -8.17 -1.87
N LEU A 133 4.28 -7.23 -2.81
CA LEU A 133 3.17 -6.49 -3.43
C LEU A 133 2.69 -7.12 -4.75
N LEU A 134 3.50 -7.97 -5.38
CA LEU A 134 3.28 -8.43 -6.75
C LEU A 134 2.74 -9.86 -6.84
N THR A 135 1.98 -10.13 -7.88
CA THR A 135 1.53 -11.47 -8.30
C THR A 135 1.78 -11.64 -9.80
N ASP A 136 1.49 -12.81 -10.34
CA ASP A 136 1.44 -13.16 -11.76
C ASP A 136 0.54 -12.27 -12.61
N ASN A 137 -0.51 -11.70 -12.00
CA ASN A 137 -1.43 -10.80 -12.68
C ASN A 137 -0.88 -9.37 -12.80
N CYS A 138 0.22 -9.06 -12.10
CA CYS A 138 0.90 -7.78 -12.23
C CYS A 138 1.85 -7.76 -13.44
N LYS A 139 2.15 -6.55 -13.92
CA LYS A 139 3.16 -6.32 -14.95
C LYS A 139 4.22 -5.36 -14.44
N VAL A 140 5.46 -5.82 -14.39
CA VAL A 140 6.63 -5.05 -13.98
C VAL A 140 7.10 -4.18 -15.14
N ARG A 141 7.29 -2.90 -14.84
CA ARG A 141 7.86 -1.90 -15.75
C ARG A 141 9.13 -1.35 -15.11
N SER A 142 10.26 -1.95 -15.50
CA SER A 142 11.56 -1.66 -14.87
C SER A 142 11.97 -0.19 -15.01
N SER A 143 11.60 0.47 -16.10
CA SER A 143 11.84 1.90 -16.33
C SER A 143 11.21 2.80 -15.28
N TRP A 144 10.17 2.35 -14.57
CA TRP A 144 9.50 3.10 -13.51
C TRP A 144 9.92 2.67 -12.10
N ASN A 145 10.72 1.60 -12.00
CA ASN A 145 10.96 0.88 -10.75
C ASN A 145 9.63 0.45 -10.07
N ALA A 146 8.64 0.08 -10.89
CA ALA A 146 7.27 -0.18 -10.46
C ALA A 146 6.67 -1.40 -11.14
N ALA A 147 5.49 -1.79 -10.68
CA ALA A 147 4.58 -2.63 -11.43
C ALA A 147 3.18 -2.02 -11.38
N TYR A 148 2.36 -2.29 -12.40
CA TYR A 148 0.93 -2.03 -12.30
C TYR A 148 0.18 -3.36 -12.14
N CYS A 149 -0.74 -3.38 -11.18
CA CYS A 149 -1.42 -4.57 -10.72
C CYS A 149 -2.94 -4.36 -10.80
N PRO A 150 -3.72 -5.37 -11.22
CA PRO A 150 -5.17 -5.30 -11.31
C PRO A 150 -5.84 -5.52 -9.94
N TYR A 151 -5.25 -4.96 -8.89
CA TYR A 151 -5.75 -5.07 -7.53
C TYR A 151 -5.95 -3.70 -6.91
N THR A 152 -6.84 -3.65 -5.92
CA THR A 152 -6.86 -2.55 -4.97
C THR A 152 -6.04 -2.94 -3.75
N TYR A 153 -5.26 -1.99 -3.24
CA TYR A 153 -4.49 -2.16 -2.03
C TYR A 153 -5.11 -1.35 -0.89
N GLY A 154 -5.02 -1.87 0.32
CA GLY A 154 -5.26 -1.15 1.56
C GLY A 154 -4.06 -1.28 2.48
N GLU A 155 -4.10 -0.60 3.62
CA GLU A 155 -2.99 -0.61 4.56
C GLU A 155 -3.42 -1.21 5.90
N VAL A 156 -2.51 -1.93 6.54
CA VAL A 156 -2.67 -2.38 7.93
C VAL A 156 -1.51 -1.86 8.77
N PHE A 157 -1.84 -1.02 9.76
CA PHE A 157 -0.94 -0.54 10.79
C PHE A 157 -1.05 -1.40 12.07
N VAL A 158 0.08 -1.90 12.54
CA VAL A 158 0.20 -2.77 13.72
C VAL A 158 0.88 -2.01 14.85
N SER A 159 0.19 -1.87 15.98
CA SER A 159 0.73 -1.21 17.17
C SER A 159 0.58 -2.08 18.41
N TYR A 160 1.52 -2.00 19.34
CA TYR A 160 1.55 -2.81 20.55
C TYR A 160 1.96 -1.98 21.77
N THR A 161 1.62 -2.45 22.97
CA THR A 161 1.84 -1.70 24.23
C THR A 161 3.30 -1.63 24.67
N ASP A 162 4.13 -2.60 24.28
CA ASP A 162 5.51 -2.68 24.71
C ASP A 162 6.38 -1.76 23.86
N ARG A 163 7.05 -0.78 24.47
CA ARG A 163 7.83 0.26 23.78
C ARG A 163 9.20 -0.20 23.27
N LEU A 164 9.52 -1.49 23.40
CA LEU A 164 10.74 -2.04 22.81
C LEU A 164 10.59 -2.05 21.29
N THR A 165 11.68 -1.81 20.57
CA THR A 165 11.76 -2.05 19.13
C THR A 165 11.67 -3.55 18.92
N ILE A 166 10.48 -4.03 18.59
CA ILE A 166 10.24 -5.44 18.31
C ILE A 166 10.13 -5.61 16.79
N ASP A 167 11.05 -6.40 16.23
CA ASP A 167 11.01 -6.82 14.84
C ASP A 167 9.75 -7.65 14.57
N MET A 168 9.14 -7.43 13.42
CA MET A 168 7.99 -8.19 12.95
C MET A 168 8.25 -8.65 11.52
N SER A 169 7.62 -9.75 11.13
CA SER A 169 7.58 -10.19 9.74
C SER A 169 6.13 -10.40 9.33
N VAL A 170 5.81 -9.99 8.11
CA VAL A 170 4.51 -10.26 7.50
C VAL A 170 4.73 -11.12 6.28
N TYR A 171 4.01 -12.24 6.20
CA TYR A 171 4.06 -13.17 5.08
C TYR A 171 2.72 -13.15 4.35
N ARG A 172 2.77 -13.01 3.02
CA ARG A 172 1.63 -13.31 2.18
C ARG A 172 1.53 -14.84 2.04
N THR A 173 0.33 -15.37 2.16
CA THR A 173 0.10 -16.81 2.33
C THR A 173 -0.13 -17.57 1.03
N ASP A 174 0.09 -16.91 -0.11
CA ASP A 174 0.23 -17.53 -1.43
C ASP A 174 1.69 -17.89 -1.71
N GLY A 175 1.96 -19.18 -1.94
CA GLY A 175 3.30 -19.65 -2.29
C GLY A 175 3.76 -20.85 -1.47
N VAL A 176 5.08 -21.05 -1.43
CA VAL A 176 5.70 -22.21 -0.78
C VAL A 176 6.74 -21.74 0.21
N TYR A 177 6.59 -22.11 1.47
CA TYR A 177 7.60 -21.88 2.51
C TYR A 177 8.90 -22.67 2.19
N PRO A 178 10.10 -22.10 2.37
CA PRO A 178 10.43 -20.83 3.03
C PRO A 178 10.37 -19.56 2.16
N ASN A 179 9.97 -19.67 0.90
CA ASN A 179 10.02 -18.59 -0.08
C ASN A 179 8.71 -17.79 -0.17
N LEU A 180 7.97 -17.67 0.94
CA LEU A 180 6.76 -16.86 0.96
C LEU A 180 7.11 -15.38 0.73
N PRO A 181 6.34 -14.65 -0.09
CA PRO A 181 6.48 -13.20 -0.19
C PRO A 181 6.36 -12.59 1.19
N SER A 182 7.37 -11.83 1.61
CA SER A 182 7.41 -11.28 2.96
C SER A 182 8.10 -9.93 3.04
N ILE A 183 7.80 -9.23 4.11
CA ILE A 183 8.44 -7.97 4.50
C ILE A 183 8.83 -8.04 5.97
N LYS A 184 10.01 -7.50 6.29
CA LYS A 184 10.47 -7.30 7.66
C LYS A 184 10.12 -5.88 8.10
N MET A 185 9.62 -5.76 9.32
CA MET A 185 9.09 -4.55 9.92
C MET A 185 9.89 -4.27 11.20
N ASP A 186 11.00 -3.56 11.07
CA ASP A 186 11.88 -3.16 12.19
C ASP A 186 11.51 -1.75 12.72
N GLU A 187 11.13 -0.83 11.83
CA GLU A 187 10.62 0.52 12.14
C GLU A 187 9.24 0.80 11.53
N GLU A 188 8.97 0.20 10.38
CA GLU A 188 7.68 0.35 9.68
C GLU A 188 6.64 -0.50 10.38
N LYS A 189 5.60 0.15 10.88
CA LYS A 189 4.50 -0.51 11.59
C LYS A 189 3.30 -0.70 10.69
N HIS A 190 3.44 -0.48 9.38
CA HIS A 190 2.38 -0.57 8.39
C HIS A 190 2.81 -1.38 7.18
N PHE A 191 1.90 -2.16 6.61
CA PHE A 191 2.14 -2.88 5.36
C PHE A 191 0.94 -2.72 4.42
N LEU A 192 1.22 -2.72 3.11
CA LEU A 192 0.16 -2.77 2.10
C LEU A 192 -0.34 -4.20 1.91
N SER A 193 -1.64 -4.31 1.69
CA SER A 193 -2.36 -5.56 1.51
C SER A 193 -3.25 -5.51 0.27
N ILE A 194 -3.26 -6.58 -0.51
CA ILE A 194 -4.20 -6.81 -1.61
C ILE A 194 -5.57 -7.07 -1.00
N LEU A 195 -6.55 -6.26 -1.39
CA LEU A 195 -7.91 -6.35 -0.84
C LEU A 195 -8.77 -7.36 -1.59
N GLY A 196 -9.76 -7.91 -0.88
CA GLY A 196 -10.81 -8.74 -1.48
C GLY A 196 -10.71 -10.24 -1.17
N GLY A 197 -9.82 -10.63 -0.25
CA GLY A 197 -9.79 -11.99 0.30
C GLY A 197 -9.09 -13.05 -0.54
N SER A 198 -8.60 -12.69 -1.73
CA SER A 198 -7.75 -13.58 -2.55
C SER A 198 -6.43 -13.94 -1.87
N HIS A 199 -5.98 -13.10 -0.93
CA HIS A 199 -4.74 -13.27 -0.18
C HIS A 199 -5.00 -13.12 1.32
N SER A 200 -4.17 -13.76 2.14
CA SER A 200 -4.10 -13.52 3.58
C SER A 200 -2.68 -13.21 4.03
N TYR A 201 -2.60 -12.64 5.24
CA TYR A 201 -1.37 -12.06 5.77
C TYR A 201 -1.07 -12.65 7.14
N LEU A 202 -0.02 -13.46 7.23
CA LEU A 202 0.50 -13.98 8.49
C LEU A 202 1.43 -12.96 9.11
N VAL A 203 1.04 -12.41 10.25
CA VAL A 203 1.81 -11.46 11.04
C VAL A 203 2.49 -12.20 12.19
N ARG A 204 3.82 -12.10 12.24
CA ARG A 204 4.66 -12.67 13.29
C ARG A 204 5.46 -11.57 13.97
N ILE A 205 5.28 -11.42 15.27
CA ILE A 205 6.17 -10.63 16.11
C ILE A 205 7.35 -11.51 16.55
N HIS A 206 8.58 -11.00 16.42
CA HIS A 206 9.79 -11.72 16.82
C HIS A 206 10.00 -11.61 18.33
N GLY A 207 10.45 -12.68 18.98
CA GLY A 207 10.55 -12.73 20.44
C GLY A 207 9.19 -12.92 21.11
N SER A 208 9.00 -12.32 22.28
CA SER A 208 7.76 -12.48 23.04
C SER A 208 6.60 -11.69 22.44
N VAL A 209 5.43 -12.32 22.33
CA VAL A 209 4.21 -11.64 21.86
C VAL A 209 3.77 -10.60 22.89
N PRO A 210 3.52 -9.33 22.49
CA PRO A 210 3.05 -8.29 23.38
C PRO A 210 1.67 -8.61 23.98
N SER A 211 1.44 -8.15 25.20
CA SER A 211 0.15 -8.34 25.89
C SER A 211 -1.04 -7.74 25.13
N VAL A 212 -0.82 -6.65 24.39
CA VAL A 212 -1.84 -6.04 23.53
C VAL A 212 -1.23 -5.70 22.18
N THR A 213 -1.86 -6.18 21.12
CA THR A 213 -1.55 -5.83 19.73
C THR A 213 -2.82 -5.31 19.05
N ASN A 214 -2.75 -4.15 18.40
CA ASN A 214 -3.81 -3.55 17.60
C ASN A 214 -3.44 -3.62 16.12
N PHE A 215 -4.45 -3.82 15.29
CA PHE A 215 -4.38 -3.80 13.84
C PHE A 215 -5.40 -2.79 13.35
N ASP A 216 -4.91 -1.68 12.84
CA ASP A 216 -5.67 -0.59 12.26
C ASP A 216 -5.63 -0.71 10.75
N ALA A 217 -6.78 -0.70 10.09
CA ALA A 217 -6.86 -0.83 8.65
C ALA A 217 -7.31 0.48 8.01
N GLU A 218 -6.57 0.93 7.00
CA GLU A 218 -6.85 2.15 6.23
C GLU A 218 -7.09 1.80 4.75
N ALA A 219 -7.76 2.70 4.02
CA ALA A 219 -8.11 2.52 2.62
C ALA A 219 -8.98 1.29 2.31
N ILE A 220 -9.73 0.78 3.30
CA ILE A 220 -10.59 -0.39 3.17
C ILE A 220 -12.06 0.02 3.28
N SER A 221 -12.91 -0.56 2.44
CA SER A 221 -14.35 -0.31 2.34
C SER A 221 -15.15 -1.55 2.76
N LYS A 222 -16.48 -1.54 2.63
CA LYS A 222 -17.35 -2.67 3.02
C LYS A 222 -17.22 -3.86 2.08
N SER A 223 -17.10 -3.58 0.80
CA SER A 223 -16.93 -4.61 -0.24
C SER A 223 -15.55 -5.27 -0.25
N GLN A 224 -14.62 -4.77 0.57
CA GLN A 224 -13.22 -5.14 0.57
C GLN A 224 -12.76 -5.54 1.96
N PHE A 225 -11.80 -6.45 2.03
CA PHE A 225 -11.25 -6.86 3.31
C PHE A 225 -9.83 -7.39 3.21
N VAL A 226 -9.18 -7.42 4.37
CA VAL A 226 -7.91 -8.09 4.61
C VAL A 226 -8.14 -9.21 5.60
N LEU A 227 -7.72 -10.43 5.26
CA LEU A 227 -7.69 -11.55 6.20
C LEU A 227 -6.31 -11.61 6.86
N VAL A 228 -6.29 -11.39 8.17
CA VAL A 228 -5.07 -11.42 8.98
C VAL A 228 -5.03 -12.70 9.79
N ALA A 229 -3.86 -13.33 9.81
CA ALA A 229 -3.49 -14.40 10.73
C ALA A 229 -2.39 -13.86 11.65
N PHE A 230 -2.57 -13.90 12.96
CA PHE A 230 -1.60 -13.38 13.92
C PHE A 230 -1.04 -14.50 14.77
N CYS A 231 0.29 -14.65 14.81
CA CYS A 231 0.94 -15.63 15.66
C CYS A 231 0.79 -15.27 17.14
N VAL A 232 0.35 -16.25 17.93
CA VAL A 232 0.20 -16.18 19.39
C VAL A 232 0.65 -17.51 20.01
N PRO A 233 0.95 -17.55 21.32
CA PRO A 233 1.21 -18.82 22.01
C PRO A 233 0.04 -19.80 21.87
N ARG A 234 0.31 -21.10 21.68
CA ARG A 234 -0.72 -22.16 21.56
C ARG A 234 -1.61 -22.33 22.79
N ASN A 235 -1.08 -22.02 23.96
CA ASN A 235 -1.81 -22.05 25.24
C ASN A 235 -2.25 -20.64 25.67
N ALA A 236 -2.33 -19.68 24.74
CA ALA A 236 -2.75 -18.33 25.08
C ALA A 236 -4.23 -18.26 25.47
N GLU A 237 -4.53 -17.48 26.51
CA GLU A 237 -5.86 -16.96 26.77
C GLU A 237 -6.01 -15.61 26.05
N ILE A 238 -7.01 -15.50 25.17
CA ILE A 238 -7.12 -14.39 24.23
C ILE A 238 -8.42 -13.64 24.41
N ILE A 239 -8.34 -12.32 24.52
CA ILE A 239 -9.48 -11.42 24.41
C ILE A 239 -9.37 -10.66 23.09
N PHE A 240 -10.34 -10.85 22.21
CA PHE A 240 -10.46 -10.11 20.95
C PHE A 240 -11.41 -8.93 21.09
N GLU A 241 -11.04 -7.78 20.53
CA GLU A 241 -11.93 -6.63 20.38
C GLU A 241 -11.96 -6.18 18.93
N TYR A 242 -13.14 -5.76 18.46
CA TYR A 242 -13.29 -5.10 17.17
C TYR A 242 -13.98 -3.75 17.35
N ARG A 243 -13.46 -2.72 16.70
CA ARG A 243 -13.96 -1.36 16.82
C ARG A 243 -13.93 -0.68 15.46
N MET A 244 -14.86 0.24 15.29
CA MET A 244 -14.74 1.30 14.30
C MET A 244 -14.22 2.51 15.08
N GLU A 245 -13.02 3.01 14.79
CA GLU A 245 -12.47 4.18 15.49
C GLU A 245 -13.49 5.32 15.45
N ASN A 246 -13.90 5.86 16.61
CA ASN A 246 -14.96 6.88 16.79
C ASN A 246 -16.44 6.38 16.90
N LEU A 247 -16.77 5.10 16.64
CA LEU A 247 -18.17 4.65 16.45
C LEU A 247 -18.68 3.47 17.32
N LEU A 248 -18.05 3.17 18.47
CA LEU A 248 -18.41 2.10 19.44
C LEU A 248 -17.74 0.73 19.20
N LYS A 249 -17.57 -0.02 20.31
CA LYS A 249 -17.11 -1.42 20.30
C LYS A 249 -18.16 -2.29 19.63
N ARG A 250 -17.75 -3.14 18.68
CA ARG A 250 -18.64 -4.12 18.05
C ARG A 250 -18.80 -5.34 18.95
N GLU A 251 -19.92 -6.02 18.78
CA GLU A 251 -20.09 -7.37 19.34
C GLU A 251 -19.05 -8.29 18.70
N VAL A 252 -18.39 -9.09 19.52
CA VAL A 252 -17.32 -9.99 19.09
C VAL A 252 -17.75 -11.42 19.31
N ARG A 253 -17.45 -12.30 18.35
CA ARG A 253 -17.84 -13.71 18.41
C ARG A 253 -16.65 -14.60 18.04
N ALA A 254 -16.32 -15.55 18.91
CA ALA A 254 -15.41 -16.63 18.56
C ALA A 254 -16.13 -17.60 17.61
N VAL A 255 -15.49 -17.96 16.51
CA VAL A 255 -15.95 -19.00 15.58
C VAL A 255 -14.94 -20.15 15.54
N THR A 256 -15.34 -21.28 14.94
CA THR A 256 -14.57 -22.54 15.03
C THR A 256 -13.71 -22.83 13.80
N SER A 257 -13.71 -21.95 12.79
CA SER A 257 -12.89 -22.15 11.59
C SER A 257 -12.49 -20.82 10.95
N ARG A 258 -11.40 -20.86 10.16
CA ARG A 258 -10.96 -19.74 9.32
C ARG A 258 -12.05 -19.32 8.32
N GLN A 259 -12.73 -20.29 7.70
CA GLN A 259 -13.77 -20.01 6.71
C GLN A 259 -14.94 -19.22 7.33
N ALA A 260 -15.34 -19.53 8.57
CA ALA A 260 -16.39 -18.78 9.26
C ALA A 260 -16.01 -17.31 9.51
N VAL A 261 -14.71 -16.98 9.64
CA VAL A 261 -14.22 -15.59 9.71
C VAL A 261 -14.35 -14.89 8.35
N VAL A 262 -14.03 -15.60 7.26
CA VAL A 262 -14.13 -15.08 5.89
C VAL A 262 -15.59 -14.76 5.56
N ASP A 263 -16.50 -15.67 5.87
CA ASP A 263 -17.92 -15.59 5.53
C ASP A 263 -18.69 -14.55 6.38
N ASP A 264 -18.12 -14.07 7.49
CA ASP A 264 -18.81 -13.16 8.40
C ASP A 264 -19.14 -11.81 7.75
N GLN A 265 -20.43 -11.48 7.68
CA GLN A 265 -20.92 -10.20 7.15
C GLN A 265 -21.21 -9.17 8.25
N LYS A 266 -21.18 -9.56 9.53
CA LYS A 266 -21.57 -8.70 10.67
C LYS A 266 -20.39 -7.99 11.33
N LEU A 267 -19.16 -8.38 10.95
CA LEU A 267 -17.89 -7.94 11.52
C LEU A 267 -17.69 -8.45 12.95
N GLY A 268 -16.43 -8.50 13.38
CA GLY A 268 -16.07 -8.85 14.75
C GLY A 268 -15.98 -10.35 15.06
N THR A 269 -16.01 -11.24 14.05
CA THR A 269 -15.64 -12.64 14.27
C THR A 269 -14.14 -12.85 14.30
N TYR A 270 -13.68 -13.77 15.16
CA TYR A 270 -12.30 -14.27 15.15
C TYR A 270 -12.29 -15.79 15.36
N PHE A 271 -11.28 -16.45 14.82
CA PHE A 271 -11.00 -17.87 15.05
C PHE A 271 -9.62 -18.01 15.68
N TYR A 272 -9.54 -18.67 16.84
CA TYR A 272 -8.28 -19.00 17.47
C TYR A 272 -8.00 -20.48 17.29
N ASP A 273 -7.01 -20.78 16.46
CA ASP A 273 -6.45 -22.12 16.34
C ASP A 273 -5.35 -22.29 17.38
N SER A 274 -5.73 -22.82 18.55
CA SER A 274 -4.79 -23.13 19.62
C SER A 274 -3.81 -24.24 19.27
N THR A 275 -4.10 -25.10 18.29
CA THR A 275 -3.18 -26.18 17.88
C THR A 275 -1.95 -25.59 17.19
N ASN A 276 -2.15 -24.57 16.34
CA ASN A 276 -1.08 -23.94 15.60
C ASN A 276 -0.61 -22.60 16.20
N GLY A 277 -1.37 -22.01 17.12
CA GLY A 277 -1.04 -20.74 17.78
C GLY A 277 -1.30 -19.55 16.86
N VAL A 278 -2.51 -19.50 16.29
CA VAL A 278 -2.87 -18.50 15.26
C VAL A 278 -4.25 -17.94 15.52
N VAL A 279 -4.38 -16.61 15.51
CA VAL A 279 -5.69 -15.93 15.51
C VAL A 279 -5.99 -15.39 14.12
N PHE A 280 -7.11 -15.83 13.54
CA PHE A 280 -7.64 -15.32 12.29
C PHE A 280 -8.73 -14.29 12.55
N PHE A 281 -8.66 -13.16 11.84
CA PHE A 281 -9.71 -12.14 11.84
C PHE A 281 -9.70 -11.34 10.53
N LYS A 282 -10.84 -10.71 10.24
CA LYS A 282 -11.03 -9.89 9.05
C LYS A 282 -11.04 -8.41 9.41
N LEU A 283 -10.24 -7.60 8.72
CA LEU A 283 -10.31 -6.14 8.76
C LEU A 283 -11.12 -5.66 7.55
N THR A 284 -12.22 -4.95 7.80
CA THR A 284 -13.12 -4.41 6.76
C THR A 284 -13.97 -3.30 7.37
N HIS A 285 -14.52 -2.42 6.52
CA HIS A 285 -15.41 -1.35 6.96
C HIS A 285 -16.88 -1.82 6.93
N ASP A 286 -17.79 -1.14 7.62
CA ASP A 286 -19.23 -1.46 7.59
C ASP A 286 -20.02 -0.70 6.52
N VAL A 287 -19.38 0.28 5.90
CA VAL A 287 -19.86 1.09 4.76
C VAL A 287 -18.78 1.30 3.71
N ASP A 288 -19.19 1.57 2.48
CA ASP A 288 -18.28 2.01 1.41
C ASP A 288 -18.02 3.52 1.47
N TYR A 289 -16.99 3.97 0.76
CA TYR A 289 -16.74 5.39 0.54
C TYR A 289 -17.91 6.04 -0.18
N LYS A 290 -18.32 7.22 0.26
CA LYS A 290 -19.26 8.05 -0.50
C LYS A 290 -18.59 8.56 -1.77
N SER A 291 -19.39 8.89 -2.78
CA SER A 291 -18.86 9.56 -3.98
C SER A 291 -18.14 10.85 -3.58
N GLY A 292 -16.92 11.04 -4.09
CA GLY A 292 -16.06 12.18 -3.74
C GLY A 292 -15.48 12.13 -2.33
N GLU A 293 -15.68 11.06 -1.55
CA GLU A 293 -15.09 10.95 -0.23
C GLU A 293 -13.61 10.63 -0.28
N GLN A 294 -12.80 11.42 0.40
CA GLN A 294 -11.35 11.41 0.26
C GLN A 294 -10.60 11.19 1.58
N ASN A 295 -11.29 10.69 2.61
CA ASN A 295 -10.71 10.37 3.92
C ASN A 295 -9.83 9.11 3.89
N HIS A 296 -9.02 8.88 4.91
CA HIS A 296 -8.23 7.65 5.05
C HIS A 296 -9.10 6.39 5.08
N CYS A 297 -10.27 6.53 5.70
CA CYS A 297 -11.29 5.50 5.86
C CYS A 297 -12.68 6.11 5.61
N PRO A 298 -13.70 5.30 5.25
CA PRO A 298 -15.05 5.81 5.08
C PRO A 298 -15.57 6.49 6.36
N ASN A 299 -16.27 7.62 6.19
CA ASN A 299 -16.66 8.57 7.22
C ASN A 299 -15.54 9.00 8.20
N ASN A 300 -14.27 8.93 7.80
CA ASN A 300 -13.09 9.15 8.64
C ASN A 300 -13.03 8.22 9.87
N VAL A 301 -13.49 6.98 9.70
CA VAL A 301 -13.56 5.96 10.75
C VAL A 301 -12.88 4.70 10.26
N CYS A 302 -11.80 4.28 10.93
CA CYS A 302 -11.04 3.12 10.51
C CYS A 302 -11.40 1.87 11.33
N PRO A 303 -11.48 0.68 10.71
CA PRO A 303 -11.62 -0.56 11.46
C PRO A 303 -10.35 -0.87 12.25
N ARG A 304 -10.52 -1.25 13.51
CA ARG A 304 -9.46 -1.72 14.40
C ARG A 304 -9.82 -3.07 15.01
N ALA A 305 -8.94 -4.04 14.82
CA ALA A 305 -8.92 -5.25 15.65
C ALA A 305 -7.90 -5.10 16.78
N ARG A 306 -8.19 -5.66 17.95
CA ARG A 306 -7.25 -5.74 19.07
C ARG A 306 -7.22 -7.15 19.59
N VAL A 307 -6.02 -7.72 19.67
CA VAL A 307 -5.74 -9.01 20.29
C VAL A 307 -5.03 -8.75 21.61
N ARG A 308 -5.63 -9.23 22.72
CA ARG A 308 -4.99 -9.21 24.04
C ARG A 308 -4.62 -10.63 24.43
N VAL A 309 -3.34 -10.85 24.72
CA VAL A 309 -2.83 -12.12 25.25
C VAL A 309 -2.73 -11.97 26.77
N MET A 310 -3.63 -12.64 27.48
CA MET A 310 -3.76 -12.52 28.94
C MET A 310 -2.80 -13.44 29.70
N SER A 311 -2.51 -14.60 29.12
CA SER A 311 -1.62 -15.63 29.66
C SER A 311 -1.11 -16.52 28.53
N GLY A 312 -0.19 -17.45 28.83
CA GLY A 312 0.40 -18.39 27.88
C GLY A 312 1.92 -18.38 27.92
N ASP A 313 2.54 -19.32 27.22
CA ASP A 313 4.00 -19.34 27.02
C ASP A 313 4.37 -18.33 25.93
N LEU A 314 4.70 -17.10 26.33
CA LEU A 314 5.04 -16.02 25.41
C LEU A 314 6.25 -16.32 24.51
N THR A 315 7.01 -17.38 24.80
CA THR A 315 8.13 -17.85 23.97
C THR A 315 7.70 -18.76 22.82
N ASP A 316 6.49 -19.35 22.87
CA ASP A 316 5.89 -20.14 21.78
C ASP A 316 5.15 -19.26 20.74
N SER A 317 5.73 -18.10 20.44
CA SER A 317 5.17 -17.11 19.52
C SER A 317 5.46 -17.38 18.05
N ASN A 318 6.45 -18.21 17.73
CA ASN A 318 6.78 -18.50 16.34
C ASN A 318 5.86 -19.59 15.79
N CYS A 319 4.81 -19.17 15.08
CA CYS A 319 3.84 -20.08 14.50
C CYS A 319 4.10 -20.45 13.03
N VAL A 320 5.12 -19.89 12.37
CA VAL A 320 5.26 -19.95 10.90
C VAL A 320 5.31 -21.37 10.36
N ASN A 321 6.18 -22.24 10.90
CA ASN A 321 6.29 -23.63 10.43
C ASN A 321 5.00 -24.44 10.66
N ARG A 322 4.24 -24.13 11.71
CA ARG A 322 2.97 -24.80 12.01
C ARG A 322 1.87 -24.30 11.09
N PHE A 323 1.81 -22.98 10.90
CA PHE A 323 0.89 -22.33 9.99
C PHE A 323 1.03 -22.87 8.57
N THR A 324 2.26 -22.94 8.05
CA THR A 324 2.53 -23.37 6.67
C THR A 324 2.35 -24.87 6.45
N ALA A 325 2.24 -25.67 7.52
CA ALA A 325 1.91 -27.09 7.45
C ALA A 325 0.41 -27.37 7.30
N VAL A 326 -0.46 -26.36 7.52
CA VAL A 326 -1.90 -26.50 7.36
C VAL A 326 -2.29 -26.03 5.96
N GLU A 327 -2.62 -26.98 5.08
CA GLU A 327 -2.95 -26.71 3.67
C GLU A 327 -4.11 -25.69 3.52
N GLU A 328 -5.12 -25.77 4.38
CA GLU A 328 -6.28 -24.86 4.38
C GLU A 328 -5.93 -23.38 4.70
N TYR A 329 -4.73 -23.12 5.22
CA TYR A 329 -4.24 -21.77 5.51
C TYR A 329 -3.49 -21.15 4.35
N MET A 330 -3.03 -21.98 3.40
CA MET A 330 -2.22 -21.57 2.27
C MET A 330 -3.09 -21.36 1.03
N GLN A 331 -2.78 -20.33 0.26
CA GLN A 331 -3.33 -20.13 -1.07
C GLN A 331 -2.39 -20.67 -2.13
N THR A 332 -2.95 -21.00 -3.30
CA THR A 332 -2.16 -21.31 -4.49
C THR A 332 -1.17 -20.20 -4.76
N SER A 333 0.06 -20.57 -5.10
CA SER A 333 1.11 -19.62 -5.46
C SER A 333 0.64 -18.71 -6.59
N SER A 334 0.73 -17.40 -6.38
CA SER A 334 0.37 -16.42 -7.40
C SER A 334 1.48 -16.20 -8.43
N GLY A 335 2.42 -17.13 -8.62
CA GLY A 335 3.44 -17.05 -9.68
C GLY A 335 4.35 -15.82 -9.66
N THR A 336 4.92 -15.48 -10.82
CA THR A 336 5.85 -14.35 -11.02
C THR A 336 5.20 -13.33 -11.94
N PRO A 337 5.27 -12.01 -11.64
CA PRO A 337 4.72 -10.99 -12.53
C PRO A 337 5.34 -11.04 -13.93
N GLY A 338 4.55 -10.69 -14.93
CA GLY A 338 5.04 -10.47 -16.30
C GLY A 338 5.88 -9.20 -16.40
N SER A 339 6.65 -9.06 -17.48
CA SER A 339 7.30 -7.79 -17.83
C SER A 339 6.46 -7.01 -18.83
N ASP A 340 6.49 -5.68 -18.72
CA ASP A 340 5.94 -4.77 -19.71
C ASP A 340 7.01 -3.79 -20.19
N ILE A 341 7.28 -3.84 -21.49
CA ILE A 341 8.23 -3.00 -22.21
C ILE A 341 7.55 -2.18 -23.31
N SER A 342 6.20 -2.21 -23.38
CA SER A 342 5.44 -1.48 -24.39
C SER A 342 5.69 0.02 -24.27
N VAL A 343 5.95 0.74 -25.36
CA VAL A 343 6.04 2.21 -25.29
C VAL A 343 4.63 2.76 -25.15
N LEU A 344 4.37 3.54 -24.09
CA LEU A 344 3.11 4.25 -23.95
C LEU A 344 3.24 5.57 -24.72
N PRO A 345 2.47 5.80 -25.79
CA PRO A 345 2.62 7.00 -26.62
C PRO A 345 2.15 8.25 -25.88
N ALA A 346 2.67 9.42 -26.26
CA ALA A 346 2.14 10.70 -25.84
C ALA A 346 0.62 10.76 -26.00
N THR A 347 -0.08 11.35 -25.04
CA THR A 347 -1.55 11.45 -25.06
C THR A 347 -2.00 12.75 -25.70
N TYR A 348 -1.31 13.87 -25.42
CA TYR A 348 -1.65 15.21 -25.91
C TYR A 348 -0.39 16.03 -26.14
N THR A 349 -0.17 16.50 -27.36
CA THR A 349 1.03 17.28 -27.72
C THR A 349 1.03 18.71 -27.18
N ASN A 350 -0.14 19.24 -26.79
CA ASN A 350 -0.31 20.57 -26.18
C ASN A 350 -1.28 20.46 -25.00
N PRO A 351 -1.20 21.36 -24.00
CA PRO A 351 -2.15 21.37 -22.90
C PRO A 351 -3.58 21.64 -23.43
N PRO A 352 -4.56 20.78 -23.10
CA PRO A 352 -5.95 20.99 -23.47
C PRO A 352 -6.53 22.29 -22.89
N GLU A 353 -7.56 22.85 -23.53
CA GLU A 353 -8.22 24.09 -23.07
C GLU A 353 -8.81 23.99 -21.66
N ASN A 354 -9.19 22.79 -21.23
CA ASN A 354 -9.75 22.51 -19.91
C ASN A 354 -8.69 22.21 -18.84
N VAL A 355 -7.40 22.41 -19.12
CA VAL A 355 -6.28 22.21 -18.18
C VAL A 355 -5.51 23.53 -18.05
N GLY A 356 -5.38 24.04 -16.83
CA GLY A 356 -4.71 25.33 -16.57
C GLY A 356 -5.35 26.49 -17.34
N HIS A 357 -4.51 27.39 -17.87
CA HIS A 357 -4.96 28.50 -18.73
C HIS A 357 -5.22 28.07 -20.20
N GLY A 358 -5.30 26.77 -20.49
CA GLY A 358 -5.43 26.24 -21.85
C GLY A 358 -4.16 26.45 -22.69
N PRO A 359 -4.24 26.34 -24.04
CA PRO A 359 -3.10 26.55 -24.94
C PRO A 359 -2.62 28.01 -24.97
N ASN A 360 -3.33 28.92 -24.30
CA ASN A 360 -3.11 30.36 -24.34
C ASN A 360 -2.48 30.86 -23.03
N TYR A 361 -1.23 30.49 -22.76
CA TYR A 361 -0.33 31.36 -21.99
C TYR A 361 1.13 31.20 -22.43
N PRO A 362 1.84 32.30 -22.73
CA PRO A 362 3.29 32.33 -22.87
C PRO A 362 3.93 32.56 -21.49
N PHE A 363 5.10 31.97 -21.29
CA PHE A 363 6.12 32.26 -20.26
C PHE A 363 5.83 33.35 -19.21
#